data_AF-A0A2G9MT05-F1
#
_entry.id   AF-A0A2G9MT05-F1
#
_cell.length_a   1.000
_cell.length_b   1.000
_cell.length_c   1.000
_cell.angle_alpha   90.00
_cell.angle_beta   90.00
_cell.angle_gamma   90.00
#
_symmetry.space_group_name_H-M   'P 1'
#
loop_
_entity.id
_entity.type
_entity.pdbx_description
1 polymer ?
#
loop_
_entity_poly.entity_id
_entity_poly.type
_entity_poly.pdbx_seq_one_letter_code
_entity_poly.pdbx_strand_id
1 'polypeptide(L)'
;MVFFGKRGQAAMEFLVTYGWAFLVVLVMVGALAYFGVLNPQNLVSDRCIAPPGFSCEDYQVSATSGVTVKLKNGLGFTMYVM
;
A
#
# COMPACT_ATOMS: atom_id res chain seq x y z
N MET A 1 59.27 11.25 -21.99
CA MET A 1 58.22 10.33 -21.48
C MET A 1 56.93 11.11 -21.34
N VAL A 2 55.91 10.75 -22.12
CA VAL A 2 54.62 11.46 -22.15
C VAL A 2 53.71 10.86 -21.07
N PHE A 3 53.29 11.67 -20.08
CA PHE A 3 52.37 11.27 -19.01
C PHE A 3 50.91 11.25 -19.50
N PHE A 4 50.49 10.15 -20.14
CA PHE A 4 49.08 9.83 -20.35
C PHE A 4 48.57 9.03 -19.13
N GLY A 5 47.81 9.64 -18.22
CA GLY A 5 47.25 8.83 -17.11
C GLY A 5 46.49 9.51 -15.98
N LYS A 6 46.37 10.85 -15.92
CA LYS A 6 45.78 11.52 -14.75
C LYS A 6 44.29 11.87 -14.83
N ARG A 7 43.68 11.80 -16.03
CA ARG A 7 42.28 12.24 -16.25
C ARG A 7 41.23 11.19 -15.89
N GLY A 8 41.51 9.91 -16.19
CA GLY A 8 40.59 8.81 -15.83
C GLY A 8 40.54 8.54 -14.33
N GLN A 9 41.65 8.74 -13.63
CA GLN A 9 41.73 8.53 -12.18
C GLN A 9 40.89 9.55 -11.41
N ALA A 10 40.94 10.83 -11.80
CA ALA A 10 40.08 11.86 -11.22
C ALA A 10 38.58 11.57 -11.48
N ALA A 11 38.22 11.18 -12.71
CA ALA A 11 36.83 10.85 -13.05
C ALA A 11 36.28 9.65 -12.24
N MET A 12 37.11 8.63 -11.98
CA MET A 12 36.70 7.47 -11.19
C MET A 12 36.54 7.79 -9.70
N GLU A 13 37.35 8.69 -9.13
CA GLU A 13 37.16 9.14 -7.74
C GLU A 13 35.89 9.97 -7.56
N PHE A 14 35.57 10.85 -8.50
CA PHE A 14 34.30 11.58 -8.47
C PHE A 14 33.11 10.63 -8.61
N LEU A 15 33.16 9.68 -9.54
CA LEU A 15 32.07 8.72 -9.73
C LEU A 15 31.86 7.82 -8.51
N VAL A 16 32.93 7.37 -7.85
CA VAL A 16 32.83 6.55 -6.62
C VAL A 16 32.27 7.34 -5.44
N THR A 17 32.72 8.58 -5.23
CA THR A 17 32.29 9.41 -4.08
C THR A 17 30.85 9.91 -4.19
N TYR A 18 30.30 10.07 -5.39
CA TYR A 18 28.87 10.35 -5.58
C TYR A 18 28.04 9.08 -5.80
N GLY A 19 28.65 8.02 -6.35
CA GLY A 19 27.98 6.76 -6.66
C GLY A 19 27.53 5.99 -5.41
N TRP A 20 28.32 6.00 -4.33
CA TRP A 20 27.89 5.35 -3.08
C TRP A 20 26.65 6.03 -2.49
N ALA A 21 26.55 7.35 -2.56
CA ALA A 21 25.39 8.09 -2.07
C ALA A 21 24.12 7.68 -2.85
N PHE A 22 24.24 7.52 -4.17
CA PHE A 22 23.13 7.04 -5.00
C PHE A 22 22.73 5.60 -4.67
N LEU A 23 23.70 4.71 -4.42
CA LEU A 23 23.42 3.33 -4.00
C LEU A 23 22.66 3.26 -2.68
N VAL A 24 23.03 4.08 -1.69
CA VAL A 24 22.33 4.14 -0.39
C VAL A 24 20.87 4.57 -0.57
N VAL A 25 20.60 5.57 -1.41
CA VAL A 25 19.24 6.04 -1.69
C VAL A 25 18.40 4.93 -2.35
N LEU A 26 18.95 4.22 -3.33
CA LEU A 26 18.24 3.12 -3.99
C LEU A 26 17.90 1.98 -3.01
N VAL A 27 18.83 1.63 -2.11
CA VAL A 27 18.59 0.61 -1.08
C VAL A 27 17.50 1.06 -0.11
N MET A 28 17.49 2.32 0.32
CA MET A 28 16.43 2.85 1.19
C MET A 28 15.05 2.81 0.52
N VAL A 29 14.93 3.26 -0.73
CA VAL A 29 13.66 3.21 -1.47
C VAL A 29 13.21 1.76 -1.68
N GLY A 30 14.14 0.86 -2.02
CA GLY A 30 13.87 -0.56 -2.18
C GLY A 30 13.36 -1.21 -0.88
N ALA A 31 13.97 -0.89 0.26
CA ALA A 31 13.53 -1.37 1.57
C ALA A 31 12.12 -0.86 1.92
N LEU A 32 11.85 0.44 1.72
CA LEU A 32 10.53 1.04 1.97
C LEU A 32 9.43 0.42 1.09
N ALA A 33 9.76 0.10 -0.16
CA ALA A 33 8.86 -0.59 -1.08
C ALA A 33 8.63 -2.05 -0.66
N TYR A 34 9.68 -2.77 -0.25
CA TYR A 34 9.59 -4.16 0.22
C TYR A 34 8.72 -4.29 1.48
N PHE A 35 8.89 -3.39 2.45
CA PHE A 35 8.09 -3.38 3.67
C PHE A 35 6.67 -2.82 3.47
N GLY A 36 6.30 -2.41 2.25
CA GLY A 36 4.94 -1.96 1.94
C GLY A 36 4.54 -0.65 2.62
N VAL A 37 5.50 0.15 3.10
CA VAL A 37 5.26 1.48 3.72
C VAL A 37 4.67 2.45 2.69
N LEU A 38 4.98 2.25 1.41
CA LEU A 38 4.44 3.02 0.30
C LEU A 38 3.03 2.57 -0.13
N ASN A 39 2.42 1.55 0.51
CA ASN A 39 1.07 1.12 0.18
C ASN A 39 0.04 1.87 1.04
N PRO A 40 -0.71 2.84 0.49
CA PRO A 40 -1.70 3.61 1.23
C PRO A 40 -2.88 2.75 1.71
N GLN A 41 -3.10 1.56 1.14
CA GLN A 41 -4.19 0.68 1.55
C GLN A 41 -4.02 0.16 2.98
N ASN A 42 -2.78 0.03 3.47
CA ASN A 42 -2.51 -0.39 4.86
C ASN A 42 -2.80 0.72 5.88
N LEU A 43 -2.89 1.97 5.43
CA LEU A 43 -3.13 3.15 6.27
C LEU A 43 -4.62 3.55 6.29
N VAL A 44 -5.40 3.07 5.31
CA VAL A 44 -6.84 3.27 5.26
C VAL A 44 -7.49 2.13 6.00
N SER A 45 -8.07 2.44 7.17
CA SER A 45 -8.93 1.49 7.88
C SER A 45 -10.02 0.97 6.95
N ASP A 46 -10.28 -0.33 6.97
CA ASP A 46 -11.39 -0.92 6.23
C ASP A 46 -12.70 -0.23 6.63
N ARG A 47 -13.37 0.41 5.67
CA ARG A 47 -14.62 1.13 5.89
C ARG A 47 -15.69 0.49 5.03
N CYS A 48 -16.63 -0.19 5.67
CA CYS A 48 -17.86 -0.63 5.04
C CYS A 48 -18.95 0.40 5.33
N ILE A 49 -19.35 1.18 4.32
CA ILE A 49 -20.47 2.12 4.41
C ILE A 49 -21.60 1.54 3.57
N ALA A 50 -22.69 1.14 4.22
CA ALA A 50 -23.89 0.72 3.52
C ALA A 50 -24.59 1.96 2.93
N PRO A 51 -24.86 2.02 1.61
CA PRO A 51 -25.65 3.09 1.03
C PRO A 51 -27.09 3.09 1.57
N PRO A 52 -27.77 4.25 1.62
CA PRO A 52 -29.16 4.32 2.03
C PRO A 52 -30.02 3.50 1.07
N GLY A 53 -30.96 2.73 1.61
CA GLY A 53 -31.79 1.79 0.83
C GLY A 53 -31.88 0.39 1.43
N PHE A 54 -31.11 0.10 2.47
CA PHE A 54 -31.32 -1.10 3.29
C PHE A 54 -32.15 -0.77 4.52
N SER A 55 -33.15 -1.61 4.81
CA SER A 55 -33.91 -1.56 6.06
C SER A 55 -33.64 -2.83 6.87
N CYS A 56 -33.40 -2.68 8.17
CA CYS A 56 -33.25 -3.81 9.07
C CYS A 56 -34.64 -4.26 9.51
N GLU A 57 -35.07 -5.47 9.11
CA GLU A 57 -36.36 -6.01 9.55
C GLU A 57 -36.24 -6.71 10.90
N ASP A 58 -35.10 -7.36 11.16
CA ASP A 58 -34.90 -8.17 12.36
C ASP A 58 -33.40 -8.33 12.66
N TYR A 59 -33.05 -8.50 13.93
CA TYR A 59 -31.68 -8.77 14.34
C TYR A 59 -31.65 -9.73 15.53
N GLN A 60 -30.65 -10.61 15.54
CA GLN A 60 -30.40 -11.52 16.64
C GLN A 60 -28.91 -11.46 17.00
N VAL A 61 -28.64 -11.21 18.29
CA VAL A 61 -27.28 -11.23 18.85
C VAL A 61 -27.16 -12.44 19.75
N SER A 62 -26.20 -13.31 19.46
CA SER A 62 -25.91 -14.51 20.25
C SER A 62 -24.44 -14.52 20.63
N ALA A 63 -24.15 -14.76 21.91
CA ALA A 63 -22.78 -14.82 22.42
C ALA A 63 -21.94 -15.94 21.77
N THR A 64 -22.60 -16.99 21.26
CA THR A 64 -21.94 -18.19 20.72
C THR A 64 -21.99 -18.25 19.20
N SER A 65 -23.04 -17.71 18.57
CA SER A 65 -23.28 -17.81 17.12
C SER A 65 -23.16 -16.47 16.38
N GLY A 66 -22.70 -15.42 17.06
CA GLY A 66 -22.46 -14.11 16.45
C GLY A 66 -23.72 -13.27 16.27
N VAL A 67 -23.67 -12.32 15.33
CA VAL A 67 -24.74 -11.37 15.03
C VAL A 67 -25.37 -11.74 13.69
N THR A 68 -26.67 -12.03 13.69
CA THR A 68 -27.46 -12.29 12.49
C THR A 68 -28.39 -11.10 12.26
N VAL A 69 -28.37 -10.52 11.07
CA VAL A 69 -29.21 -9.36 10.71
C VAL A 69 -30.02 -9.70 9.47
N LYS A 70 -31.33 -9.48 9.51
CA LYS A 70 -32.21 -9.56 8.35
C LYS A 70 -32.31 -8.18 7.72
N LEU A 71 -31.61 -8.01 6.60
CA LEU A 71 -31.64 -6.79 5.80
C LEU A 71 -32.63 -6.97 4.64
N LYS A 72 -33.54 -6.01 4.51
CA LYS A 72 -34.41 -5.87 3.35
C LYS A 72 -33.82 -4.86 2.38
N ASN A 73 -33.72 -5.27 1.13
CA ASN A 73 -33.34 -4.41 0.01
C ASN A 73 -34.52 -3.51 -0.43
N GLY A 74 -34.33 -2.20 -0.34
CA GLY A 74 -35.25 -1.16 -0.80
C GLY A 74 -34.76 -0.38 -2.02
N LEU A 75 -33.71 -0.82 -2.71
CA LEU A 75 -33.07 -0.09 -3.81
C LEU A 75 -33.79 -0.28 -5.17
N GLY A 76 -34.81 -1.14 -5.23
CA GLY A 76 -35.62 -1.35 -6.44
C GLY A 76 -34.98 -2.24 -7.52
N PHE A 77 -33.79 -2.80 -7.27
CA PHE A 77 -33.12 -3.78 -8.12
C PHE A 77 -32.56 -4.92 -7.27
N THR A 78 -32.53 -6.14 -7.80
CA THR A 78 -31.98 -7.31 -7.10
C THR A 78 -30.47 -7.19 -6.95
N MET A 79 -29.96 -7.40 -5.74
CA MET A 79 -28.53 -7.49 -5.47
C MET A 79 -28.07 -8.92 -5.22
N TYR A 80 -26.94 -9.26 -5.82
CA TYR A 80 -26.29 -10.55 -5.66
C TYR A 80 -25.17 -10.38 -4.62
N VAL A 81 -25.21 -11.20 -3.58
CA VAL A 81 -24.09 -11.33 -2.64
C VAL A 81 -23.21 -12.43 -3.21
N MET A 82 -21.98 -12.07 -3.59
CA MET A 82 -20.97 -13.01 -4.09
C MET A 82 -20.12 -13.57 -2.95
#